data_AF-A0A812S4W1-F1
#
_entry.id   AF-A0A812S4W1-F1
#
_cell.length_a   1.000
_cell.length_b   1.000
_cell.length_c   1.000
_cell.angle_alpha   90.00
_cell.angle_beta   90.00
_cell.angle_gamma   90.00
#
_symmetry.space_group_name_H-M   'P 1'
#
loop_
_entity.id
_entity.type
_entity.pdbx_description
1 polymer ?
#
loop_
_entity_poly.entity_id
_entity_poly.type
_entity_poly.pdbx_seq_one_letter_code
_entity_poly.pdbx_strand_id
1 'polypeptide(L)' 'MAGKGAQLIQLDVDTEKGGLTLNPNFLVDFGAEPDGPVLCHEMRFPGGDCTSDIWM' A
#
# COMPACT_ATOMS: atom_id res chain seq x y z
N MET A 1 -20.02 -3.14 -9.53
CA MET A 1 -18.76 -3.89 -9.34
C MET A 1 -17.65 -3.11 -10.02
N ALA A 2 -16.48 -2.98 -9.40
CA ALA A 2 -15.34 -2.32 -10.04
C ALA A 2 -14.85 -3.18 -11.22
N GLY A 3 -14.47 -2.55 -12.33
CA GLY A 3 -13.95 -3.26 -13.51
C GLY A 3 -12.49 -3.72 -13.35
N LYS A 4 -11.77 -3.17 -12.37
CA LYS A 4 -10.37 -3.49 -12.01
C LYS A 4 -10.18 -3.33 -10.50
N GLY A 5 -9.30 -4.13 -9.93
CA GLY A 5 -8.97 -4.10 -8.51
C GLY A 5 -7.84 -3.11 -8.23
N ALA A 6 -7.73 -2.70 -6.98
CA ALA A 6 -6.59 -1.90 -6.53
C ALA A 6 -5.33 -2.78 -6.39
N GLN A 7 -4.18 -2.12 -6.35
CA GLN A 7 -2.89 -2.76 -6.15
C GLN A 7 -2.17 -2.05 -5.00
N LEU A 8 -1.61 -2.83 -4.08
CA LEU A 8 -0.71 -2.31 -3.05
C LEU A 8 0.72 -2.56 -3.50
N ILE A 9 1.48 -1.47 -3.62
CA ILE A 9 2.90 -1.46 -3.99
C ILE A 9 3.73 -0.94 -2.82
N GLN A 10 4.99 -1.34 -2.76
CA GLN A 10 5.94 -0.80 -1.81
C GLN A 10 6.94 0.13 -2.51
N LEU A 11 7.24 1.26 -1.86
CA LEU A 11 8.27 2.19 -2.28
C LEU A 11 9.43 2.12 -1.28
N ASP A 12 10.64 1.98 -1.81
CA ASP A 12 11.87 2.16 -1.06
C ASP A 12 12.21 3.66 -1.05
N VAL A 13 12.42 4.22 0.14
CA VAL A 13 12.72 5.64 0.34
C VAL A 13 14.18 5.79 0.79
N ASP A 14 14.99 6.48 0.00
CA ASP A 14 16.35 6.86 0.40
C ASP A 14 16.28 8.19 1.16
N THR A 15 16.44 8.15 2.47
CA THR A 15 16.37 9.34 3.34
C THR A 15 17.70 10.10 3.44
N GLU A 16 18.81 9.51 2.97
CA GLU A 16 20.14 10.14 3.03
C GLU A 16 20.41 10.97 1.76
N LYS A 17 20.12 10.40 0.60
CA LYS A 17 20.34 11.04 -0.72
C LYS A 17 19.06 11.61 -1.32
N GLY A 18 17.91 11.22 -0.78
CA GLY A 18 16.61 11.50 -1.37
C GLY A 18 16.29 10.55 -2.52
N GLY A 19 14.99 10.37 -2.79
CA GLY A 19 14.49 9.57 -3.90
C GLY A 19 13.48 8.51 -3.47
N LEU A 20 12.72 8.02 -4.45
CA LEU A 20 11.73 6.97 -4.31
C LEU A 20 11.92 5.96 -5.44
N THR A 21 11.96 4.67 -5.11
CA THR A 21 12.00 3.59 -6.10
C THR A 21 10.94 2.54 -5.79
N LEU A 22 10.34 1.96 -6.83
CA LEU A 22 9.43 0.82 -6.66
C LEU A 22 10.23 -0.41 -6.24
N ASN A 23 9.75 -1.12 -5.21
CA ASN A 23 10.27 -2.44 -4.87
C ASN A 23 9.63 -3.48 -5.82
N PRO A 24 10.39 -4.07 -6.77
CA PRO A 24 9.84 -5.03 -7.74
C PRO A 24 9.46 -6.37 -7.12
N ASN A 25 9.85 -6.63 -5.87
CA ASN A 25 9.59 -7.89 -5.17
C ASN A 25 8.31 -7.87 -4.32
N PHE A 26 7.61 -6.73 -4.27
CA PHE A 26 6.39 -6.58 -3.47
C PHE A 26 5.24 -6.03 -4.30
N LEU A 27 4.19 -6.84 -4.44
CA LEU A 27 2.92 -6.46 -5.04
C LEU A 27 1.81 -7.30 -4.40
N VAL A 28 0.74 -6.65 -3.95
CA VAL A 28 -0.53 -7.32 -3.61
C VAL A 28 -1.59 -6.84 -4.59
N ASP A 29 -2.22 -7.79 -5.29
CA ASP A 29 -3.23 -7.51 -6.30
C ASP A 29 -4.62 -7.90 -5.80
N PHE A 30 -5.48 -6.89 -5.59
CA PHE A 30 -6.86 -7.07 -5.14
C PHE A 30 -7.84 -7.26 -6.30
N GLY A 31 -7.34 -7.42 -7.53
CA GLY A 31 -8.13 -7.78 -8.70
C GLY A 31 -8.53 -9.26 -8.74
N ALA A 32 -7.83 -10.12 -7.99
CA ALA A 32 -8.00 -11.57 -8.00
C ALA A 32 -8.76 -12.12 -6.78
N GLU A 33 -9.46 -11.25 -6.03
CA GLU A 33 -10.27 -11.67 -4.89
C GLU A 33 -11.42 -12.62 -5.32
N PRO A 34 -11.85 -13.56 -4.45
CA PRO A 34 -12.82 -14.61 -4.82
C PRO A 34 -14.14 -14.12 -5.40
N ASP A 35 -14.62 -12.95 -4.93
CA ASP A 35 -15.90 -12.35 -5.34
C ASP A 35 -15.74 -11.24 -6.40
N GLY A 36 -14.55 -11.14 -6.99
CA GLY A 36 -14.20 -10.17 -8.02
C GLY A 36 -13.44 -8.95 -7.49
N PRO A 37 -13.06 -8.02 -8.39
CA PRO A 37 -12.10 -6.97 -8.05
C PRO A 37 -12.60 -5.99 -6.98
N VAL A 38 -11.74 -5.69 -5.99
CA VAL A 38 -12.04 -4.75 -4.91
C VAL A 38 -11.09 -3.55 -4.90
N LEU A 39 -11.57 -2.43 -4.33
CA LEU A 39 -10.78 -1.20 -4.17
C LEU A 39 -10.22 -1.11 -2.75
N CYS A 40 -8.95 -0.70 -2.62
CA CYS A 40 -8.34 -0.37 -1.34
C CYS A 40 -8.87 0.97 -0.84
N HIS A 41 -9.14 1.07 0.46
CA HIS A 41 -9.52 2.32 1.12
C HIS A 41 -8.38 2.88 1.96
N GLU A 42 -7.83 2.07 2.87
CA GLU A 42 -6.75 2.45 3.79
C GLU A 42 -5.95 1.20 4.20
N MET A 43 -4.71 1.43 4.66
CA MET A 43 -3.87 0.43 5.33
C MET A 43 -3.49 0.92 6.73
N ARG A 44 -3.37 -0.01 7.67
CA ARG A 44 -2.91 0.25 9.05
C ARG A 44 -1.82 -0.72 9.43
N PHE A 45 -0.67 -0.22 9.84
CA PHE A 45 0.41 -1.10 10.27
C PHE A 45 0.23 -1.55 11.72
N PRO A 46 0.58 -2.82 12.05
CA PRO A 46 0.62 -3.26 13.43
C PRO A 46 1.58 -2.40 14.24
N GLY A 47 1.12 -1.86 15.37
CA GLY A 47 1.93 -1.00 16.23
C GLY A 47 1.99 0.47 15.82
N GLY A 48 1.28 0.87 14.77
CA GLY A 48 1.16 2.26 14.32
C GLY A 48 1.92 2.56 13.02
N ASP A 49 1.46 3.58 12.32
CA ASP A 49 2.01 4.16 11.10
C ASP A 49 2.05 5.69 11.21
N CYS A 50 2.70 6.35 10.25
CA CYS A 50 2.88 7.81 10.28
C CYS A 50 1.58 8.63 10.23
N THR A 51 0.41 7.97 10.14
CA THR A 51 -0.92 8.58 10.09
C THR A 51 -1.91 8.02 11.13
N SER A 52 -1.50 7.09 12.00
CA SER A 52 -2.38 6.50 13.01
C SER A 52 -2.37 7.25 14.34
N ASP A 53 -1.21 7.79 14.73
CA ASP A 53 -0.99 8.31 16.07
C ASP A 53 -0.93 9.84 16.10
N ILE A 54 -1.50 10.41 17.16
CA ILE A 54 -1.42 11.83 17.49
C ILE A 54 -0.47 11.96 18.69
N TRP A 55 0.51 12.83 18.55
CA TRP A 55 1.48 13.15 19.60
C TRP A 55 0.98 14.35 20.41
N MET A 56 1.16 14.35 21.74
CA MET A 56 0.88 15.49 22.64
C MET A 56 2.17 16.12 23.16
#